data_AF-A0A839JUD6-F1
#
_entry.id   AF-A0A839JUD6-F1
#
_cell.length_a   1.000
_cell.length_b   1.000
_cell.length_c   1.000
_cell.angle_alpha   90.00
_cell.angle_beta   90.00
_cell.angle_gamma   90.00
#
_symmetry.space_group_name_H-M   'P 1'
#
loop_
_entity.id
_entity.type
_entity.pdbx_description
1 polymer ?
#
loop_
_entity_poly.entity_id
_entity_poly.type
_entity_poly.pdbx_seq_one_letter_code
_entity_poly.pdbx_strand_id
1 'polypeptide(L)'
;MQIEKEFGVFLPVVSFIYDPWYQWNVPGELKKIKEQLGENRIYHISISPNTFTAQEVADGKFDTEYLTFFEYIKQYNLKVIFRTMHEMNGGWYPRSSNPETFKKAWIHVWQLSRQVGLDRNHLLFDMSVNAWDLPAKDGKTGQKSVFVHCTPKDKPKLKCPSFEDYYPGDEYVDLIGFTFYNWGKGNSNRRRGSPDKIVNNTTWQTLERIKKIGKPIFIDEVGTSAVEYPEPYDYQRSLEMYQSNKELKNAWLIQLREFLQRETKIVGAIYFNVDLTNGLQHQIIGELDWAVINLTTGKFYEGFWDVYQYGKHDLASILELFGLDEVNFAGKKAFVSPEIKRLSLQIDGIVGEKYKTREEKSDFYLLLSGNVKDDSSFSQAVRFLSQTYALSGNQSSGVLDSTGSLL
;
A
#
# COMPACT_ATOMS: atom_id res chain seq x y z
N MET A 1 8.59 -0.46 -11.63
CA MET A 1 9.79 -0.66 -12.46
C MET A 1 10.11 0.50 -13.41
N GLN A 2 9.25 0.88 -14.36
CA GLN A 2 9.60 1.94 -15.33
C GLN A 2 9.94 3.28 -14.66
N ILE A 3 9.11 3.73 -13.70
CA ILE A 3 9.38 4.94 -12.89
C ILE A 3 10.73 4.84 -12.18
N GLU A 4 11.00 3.71 -11.52
CA GLU A 4 12.27 3.47 -10.81
C GLU A 4 13.48 3.53 -11.73
N LYS A 5 13.36 2.97 -12.94
CA LYS A 5 14.43 3.01 -13.95
C LYS A 5 14.66 4.42 -14.48
N GLU A 6 13.58 5.11 -14.85
CA GLU A 6 13.65 6.46 -15.43
C GLU A 6 14.28 7.46 -14.47
N PHE A 7 13.88 7.41 -13.20
CA PHE A 7 14.29 8.38 -12.20
C PHE A 7 15.42 7.89 -11.28
N GLY A 8 15.90 6.64 -11.44
CA GLY A 8 16.94 6.08 -10.58
C GLY A 8 16.52 5.97 -9.11
N VAL A 9 15.25 5.67 -8.85
CA VAL A 9 14.65 5.60 -7.50
C VAL A 9 14.26 4.19 -7.10
N PHE A 10 14.08 3.94 -5.81
CA PHE A 10 13.50 2.71 -5.28
C PHE A 10 12.27 3.03 -4.43
N LEU A 11 11.14 2.41 -4.75
CA LEU A 11 9.87 2.62 -4.05
C LEU A 11 9.62 1.47 -3.06
N PRO A 12 9.91 1.63 -1.75
CA PRO A 12 9.89 0.51 -0.79
C PRO A 12 8.50 -0.07 -0.56
N VAL A 13 7.46 0.72 -0.82
CA VAL A 13 6.06 0.30 -0.80
C VAL A 13 5.43 0.59 -2.16
N VAL A 14 4.74 -0.38 -2.74
CA VAL A 14 3.99 -0.22 -3.99
C VAL A 14 2.55 -0.65 -3.78
N SER A 15 1.62 0.15 -4.29
CA SER A 15 0.19 -0.07 -4.11
C SER A 15 -0.47 -0.65 -5.35
N PHE A 16 -1.42 -1.57 -5.14
CA PHE A 16 -2.30 -2.13 -6.17
C PHE A 16 -3.74 -2.10 -5.67
N ILE A 17 -4.66 -1.65 -6.51
CA ILE A 17 -6.08 -1.54 -6.17
C ILE A 17 -6.89 -2.38 -7.14
N TYR A 18 -7.58 -3.38 -6.61
CA TYR A 18 -8.52 -4.23 -7.33
C TYR A 18 -9.95 -3.88 -6.86
N ASP A 19 -10.52 -2.84 -7.48
CA ASP A 19 -11.88 -2.32 -7.19
C ASP A 19 -12.90 -2.89 -8.21
N PRO A 20 -14.24 -2.86 -7.92
CA PRO A 20 -15.28 -3.56 -8.69
C PRO A 20 -15.42 -3.10 -10.14
N TRP A 21 -14.84 -1.96 -10.51
CA TRP A 21 -15.07 -1.30 -11.80
C TRP A 21 -14.52 -2.10 -12.97
N TYR A 22 -13.62 -3.06 -12.70
CA TYR A 22 -12.97 -3.88 -13.71
C TYR A 22 -12.92 -5.34 -13.28
N GLN A 23 -12.84 -6.23 -14.27
CA GLN A 23 -12.52 -7.64 -14.01
C GLN A 23 -11.01 -7.78 -13.86
N TRP A 24 -10.57 -8.24 -12.69
CA TRP A 24 -9.16 -8.42 -12.38
C TRP A 24 -8.79 -9.89 -12.30
N ASN A 25 -7.73 -10.28 -13.00
CA ASN A 25 -7.07 -11.57 -12.75
C ASN A 25 -6.06 -11.41 -11.61
N VAL A 26 -6.55 -11.29 -10.38
CA VAL A 26 -5.71 -11.10 -9.18
C VAL A 26 -4.58 -12.15 -9.08
N PRO A 27 -4.82 -13.46 -9.30
CA PRO A 27 -3.76 -14.46 -9.33
C PRO A 27 -2.65 -14.17 -10.35
N GLY A 28 -3.03 -13.79 -11.57
CA GLY A 28 -2.11 -13.41 -12.63
C GLY A 28 -1.29 -12.16 -12.28
N GLU A 29 -1.92 -11.17 -11.66
CA GLU A 29 -1.24 -9.94 -11.22
C GLU A 29 -0.29 -10.20 -10.05
N LEU A 30 -0.66 -11.02 -9.06
CA LEU A 30 0.24 -11.41 -7.96
C LEU A 30 1.46 -12.19 -8.49
N LYS A 31 1.28 -13.03 -9.50
CA LYS A 31 2.39 -13.71 -10.18
C LYS A 31 3.35 -12.69 -10.81
N LYS A 32 2.82 -11.70 -11.54
CA LYS A 32 3.63 -10.62 -12.12
C LYS A 32 4.36 -9.81 -11.05
N ILE A 33 3.70 -9.49 -9.93
CA ILE A 33 4.32 -8.80 -8.79
C ILE A 33 5.52 -9.59 -8.29
N LYS A 34 5.34 -10.90 -8.03
CA LYS A 34 6.43 -11.78 -7.58
C LYS A 34 7.58 -11.85 -8.59
N GLU A 35 7.29 -11.99 -9.88
CA GLU A 35 8.30 -12.14 -10.93
C GLU A 35 9.05 -10.85 -11.23
N GLN A 36 8.38 -9.69 -11.16
CA GLN A 36 8.93 -8.41 -11.59
C GLN A 36 9.43 -7.54 -10.43
N LEU A 37 8.77 -7.60 -9.26
CA LEU A 37 9.09 -6.75 -8.10
C LEU A 37 9.71 -7.53 -6.93
N GLY A 38 9.58 -8.86 -6.91
CA GLY A 38 10.24 -9.75 -5.96
C GLY A 38 9.56 -9.84 -4.60
N GLU A 39 10.29 -10.30 -3.58
CA GLU A 39 9.78 -10.51 -2.21
C GLU A 39 10.31 -9.48 -1.21
N ASN A 40 11.33 -8.72 -1.59
CA ASN A 40 12.03 -7.77 -0.72
C ASN A 40 11.43 -6.36 -0.82
N ARG A 41 10.09 -6.30 -0.83
CA ARG A 41 9.30 -5.07 -0.90
C ARG A 41 8.00 -5.26 -0.14
N ILE A 42 7.43 -4.17 0.35
CA ILE A 42 6.08 -4.19 0.94
C ILE A 42 5.06 -3.86 -0.15
N TYR A 43 3.97 -4.61 -0.18
CA TYR A 43 2.87 -4.41 -1.11
C TYR A 43 1.64 -3.92 -0.35
N HIS A 44 1.13 -2.75 -0.70
CA HIS A 44 -0.16 -2.28 -0.21
C HIS A 44 -1.23 -2.73 -1.22
N ILE A 45 -2.05 -3.71 -0.87
CA ILE A 45 -2.98 -4.31 -1.84
C ILE A 45 -4.42 -4.15 -1.35
N SER A 46 -5.22 -3.55 -2.22
CA SER A 46 -6.65 -3.40 -1.99
C SER A 46 -7.45 -4.45 -2.73
N ILE A 47 -8.28 -5.22 -2.02
CA ILE A 47 -9.25 -6.15 -2.60
C ILE A 47 -10.63 -5.67 -2.17
N SER A 48 -11.42 -5.18 -3.12
CA SER A 48 -12.78 -4.72 -2.87
C SER A 48 -13.76 -5.84 -3.21
N PRO A 49 -14.73 -6.18 -2.33
CA PRO A 49 -15.67 -7.29 -2.56
C PRO A 49 -16.78 -6.92 -3.56
N ASN A 50 -16.39 -6.43 -4.73
CA ASN A 50 -17.28 -6.02 -5.81
C ASN A 50 -18.46 -5.16 -5.32
N THR A 51 -19.68 -5.51 -5.74
CA THR A 51 -20.91 -4.84 -5.32
C THR A 51 -21.54 -5.46 -4.08
N PHE A 52 -20.88 -6.41 -3.41
CA PHE A 52 -21.44 -7.07 -2.24
C PHE A 52 -21.51 -6.12 -1.05
N THR A 53 -22.63 -6.21 -0.34
CA THR A 53 -22.81 -5.58 0.96
C THR A 53 -21.93 -6.26 2.00
N ALA A 54 -21.72 -5.59 3.14
CA ALA A 54 -20.99 -6.21 4.25
C ALA A 54 -21.70 -7.48 4.76
N GLN A 55 -23.03 -7.52 4.78
CA GLN A 55 -23.74 -8.74 5.16
C GLN A 55 -23.45 -9.90 4.21
N GLU A 56 -23.48 -9.67 2.90
CA GLU A 56 -23.16 -10.70 1.91
C GLU A 56 -21.70 -11.20 2.02
N VAL A 57 -20.75 -10.30 2.31
CA VAL A 57 -19.37 -10.70 2.60
C VAL A 57 -19.30 -11.55 3.87
N ALA A 58 -20.01 -11.18 4.93
CA ALA A 58 -20.10 -11.98 6.16
C ALA A 58 -20.76 -13.36 5.92
N ASP A 59 -21.66 -13.44 4.94
CA ASP A 59 -22.33 -14.69 4.52
C ASP A 59 -21.49 -15.52 3.53
N GLY A 60 -20.25 -15.11 3.25
CA GLY A 60 -19.28 -15.86 2.47
C GLY A 60 -19.35 -15.67 0.95
N LYS A 61 -20.06 -14.66 0.45
CA LYS A 61 -20.28 -14.46 -1.00
C LYS A 61 -19.03 -14.13 -1.80
N PHE A 62 -17.93 -13.77 -1.13
CA PHE A 62 -16.65 -13.40 -1.74
C PHE A 62 -15.46 -14.20 -1.18
N ASP A 63 -15.74 -15.35 -0.56
CA ASP A 63 -14.72 -16.14 0.14
C ASP A 63 -13.71 -16.75 -0.83
N THR A 64 -14.16 -17.21 -2.01
CA THR A 64 -13.29 -17.81 -3.02
C THR A 64 -12.18 -16.84 -3.43
N GLU A 65 -12.53 -15.59 -3.70
CA GLU A 65 -11.59 -14.55 -4.11
C GLU A 65 -10.61 -14.19 -2.99
N TYR A 66 -11.08 -14.09 -1.73
CA TYR A 66 -10.20 -13.85 -0.59
C TYR A 66 -9.25 -15.02 -0.32
N LEU A 67 -9.76 -16.25 -0.31
CA LEU A 67 -8.95 -17.45 -0.10
C LEU A 67 -7.89 -17.58 -1.19
N THR A 68 -8.27 -17.40 -2.45
CA THR A 68 -7.32 -17.40 -3.57
C THR A 68 -6.26 -16.32 -3.36
N PHE A 69 -6.65 -15.09 -3.03
CA PHE A 69 -5.70 -14.01 -2.76
C PHE A 69 -4.71 -14.37 -1.63
N PHE A 70 -5.20 -14.89 -0.51
CA PHE A 70 -4.40 -15.27 0.65
C PHE A 70 -3.45 -16.45 0.36
N GLU A 71 -3.89 -17.45 -0.40
CA GLU A 71 -3.07 -18.59 -0.82
C GLU A 71 -1.87 -18.12 -1.65
N TYR A 72 -2.08 -17.19 -2.58
CA TYR A 72 -1.00 -16.64 -3.40
C TYR A 72 -0.02 -15.77 -2.59
N ILE A 73 -0.51 -15.01 -1.59
CA ILE A 73 0.39 -14.31 -0.65
C ILE A 73 1.30 -15.31 0.06
N LYS A 74 0.72 -16.41 0.56
CA LYS A 74 1.47 -17.45 1.26
C LYS A 74 2.48 -18.12 0.33
N GLN A 75 2.04 -18.54 -0.85
CA GLN A 75 2.86 -19.24 -1.85
C GLN A 75 4.07 -18.40 -2.29
N TYR A 76 3.87 -17.10 -2.48
CA TYR A 76 4.91 -16.19 -2.95
C TYR A 76 5.66 -15.47 -1.83
N ASN A 77 5.32 -15.74 -0.56
CA ASN A 77 5.93 -15.13 0.62
C ASN A 77 5.95 -13.59 0.56
N LEU A 78 4.89 -12.99 -0.01
CA LEU A 78 4.77 -11.54 -0.13
C LEU A 78 4.47 -10.91 1.23
N LYS A 79 4.95 -9.67 1.44
CA LYS A 79 4.65 -8.86 2.63
C LYS A 79 3.61 -7.83 2.26
N VAL A 80 2.39 -8.03 2.75
CA VAL A 80 1.21 -7.31 2.27
C VAL A 80 0.57 -6.51 3.40
N ILE A 81 0.43 -5.20 3.18
CA ILE A 81 -0.54 -4.37 3.87
C ILE A 81 -1.85 -4.53 3.12
N PHE A 82 -2.81 -5.20 3.74
CA PHE A 82 -4.06 -5.63 3.12
C PHE A 82 -5.20 -4.70 3.50
N ARG A 83 -5.75 -4.06 2.48
CA ARG A 83 -6.83 -3.09 2.61
C ARG A 83 -8.09 -3.60 1.93
N THR A 84 -9.03 -4.12 2.70
CA THR A 84 -10.36 -4.46 2.18
C THR A 84 -11.41 -3.51 2.70
N MET A 85 -12.52 -3.41 1.99
CA MET A 85 -13.70 -2.66 2.41
C MET A 85 -13.43 -1.20 2.85
N HIS A 86 -12.46 -0.54 2.21
CA HIS A 86 -11.91 0.80 2.51
C HIS A 86 -12.92 1.95 2.48
N GLU A 87 -12.76 3.03 3.24
CA GLU A 87 -13.73 4.15 3.23
C GLU A 87 -15.17 3.72 3.60
N MET A 88 -15.30 2.77 4.52
CA MET A 88 -16.61 2.26 4.98
C MET A 88 -17.49 3.35 5.63
N ASN A 89 -16.91 4.47 6.05
CA ASN A 89 -17.62 5.65 6.56
C ASN A 89 -18.14 6.57 5.44
N GLY A 90 -17.92 6.24 4.16
CA GLY A 90 -18.48 6.90 3.00
C GLY A 90 -19.64 6.11 2.37
N GLY A 91 -20.76 6.76 2.06
CA GLY A 91 -21.97 6.11 1.56
C GLY A 91 -21.93 5.62 0.11
N TRP A 92 -20.79 5.70 -0.57
CA TRP A 92 -20.69 5.40 -2.01
C TRP A 92 -20.49 3.91 -2.33
N TYR A 93 -20.09 3.10 -1.35
CA TYR A 93 -19.89 1.65 -1.52
C TYR A 93 -20.96 0.82 -0.80
N PRO A 94 -21.43 -0.32 -1.37
CA PRO A 94 -22.47 -1.17 -0.75
C PRO A 94 -22.14 -1.69 0.66
N ARG A 95 -20.86 -1.97 0.88
CA ARG A 95 -20.25 -2.39 2.15
C ARG A 95 -20.28 -1.34 3.28
N SER A 96 -20.57 -0.08 2.97
CA SER A 96 -20.62 1.02 3.95
C SER A 96 -21.94 1.11 4.71
N SER A 97 -22.92 0.26 4.39
CA SER A 97 -24.33 0.42 4.81
C SER A 97 -24.59 0.27 6.32
N ASN A 98 -23.90 -0.65 7.01
CA ASN A 98 -24.18 -0.95 8.42
C ASN A 98 -22.91 -1.37 9.19
N PRO A 99 -22.54 -0.65 10.28
CA PRO A 99 -21.35 -0.95 11.07
C PRO A 99 -21.32 -2.35 11.71
N GLU A 100 -22.45 -2.87 12.18
CA GLU A 100 -22.51 -4.20 12.79
C GLU A 100 -22.24 -5.31 11.77
N THR A 101 -22.81 -5.20 10.58
CA THR A 101 -22.54 -6.18 9.51
C THR A 101 -21.13 -6.05 8.96
N PHE A 102 -20.57 -4.82 8.94
CA PHE A 102 -19.18 -4.59 8.58
C PHE A 102 -18.23 -5.30 9.52
N LYS A 103 -18.42 -5.17 10.85
CA LYS A 103 -17.58 -5.86 11.84
C LYS A 103 -17.62 -7.38 11.64
N LYS A 104 -18.79 -7.96 11.38
CA LYS A 104 -18.92 -9.40 11.08
C LYS A 104 -18.15 -9.80 9.82
N ALA A 105 -18.30 -9.04 8.72
CA ALA A 105 -17.56 -9.29 7.49
C ALA A 105 -16.06 -9.17 7.68
N TRP A 106 -15.60 -8.15 8.39
CA TRP A 106 -14.19 -7.92 8.66
C TRP A 106 -13.57 -9.10 9.41
N ILE A 107 -14.22 -9.53 10.51
CA ILE A 107 -13.78 -10.67 11.32
C ILE A 107 -13.79 -11.96 10.48
N HIS A 108 -14.81 -12.17 9.64
CA HIS A 108 -14.88 -13.32 8.73
C HIS A 108 -13.68 -13.35 7.76
N VAL A 109 -13.39 -12.25 7.07
CA VAL A 109 -12.24 -12.15 6.16
C VAL A 109 -10.90 -12.33 6.89
N TRP A 110 -10.80 -11.80 8.12
CA TRP A 110 -9.64 -12.04 8.97
C TRP A 110 -9.46 -13.53 9.27
N GLN A 111 -10.53 -14.24 9.62
CA GLN A 111 -10.52 -15.68 9.89
C GLN A 111 -10.11 -16.50 8.65
N LEU A 112 -10.58 -16.15 7.46
CA LEU A 112 -10.15 -16.79 6.20
C LEU A 112 -8.62 -16.69 6.02
N SER A 113 -8.02 -15.54 6.33
CA SER A 113 -6.56 -15.39 6.24
C SER A 113 -5.83 -16.34 7.20
N ARG A 114 -6.37 -16.54 8.40
CA ARG A 114 -5.79 -17.46 9.41
C ARG A 114 -5.96 -18.92 8.99
N GLN A 115 -7.07 -19.28 8.33
CA GLN A 115 -7.29 -20.63 7.79
C GLN A 115 -6.22 -21.04 6.77
N VAL A 116 -5.75 -20.09 5.96
CA VAL A 116 -4.64 -20.29 5.00
C VAL A 116 -3.26 -20.34 5.68
N GLY A 117 -3.18 -20.06 6.99
CA GLY A 117 -1.93 -20.02 7.74
C GLY A 117 -1.10 -18.76 7.48
N LEU A 118 -1.76 -17.66 7.08
CA LEU A 118 -1.14 -16.34 7.13
C LEU A 118 -1.10 -15.85 8.58
N ASP A 119 -0.03 -15.17 8.92
CA ASP A 119 0.18 -14.50 10.19
C ASP A 119 0.63 -13.05 9.93
N ARG A 120 0.98 -12.34 11.00
CA ARG A 120 1.49 -10.97 10.94
C ARG A 120 2.77 -10.83 10.10
N ASN A 121 3.53 -11.91 9.91
CA ASN A 121 4.75 -11.90 9.10
C ASN A 121 4.48 -11.89 7.59
N HIS A 122 3.24 -12.14 7.17
CA HIS A 122 2.83 -12.09 5.76
C HIS A 122 1.86 -10.94 5.49
N LEU A 123 0.94 -10.68 6.41
CA LEU A 123 -0.24 -9.88 6.17
C LEU A 123 -0.57 -8.97 7.37
N LEU A 124 -0.74 -7.68 7.11
CA LEU A 124 -1.29 -6.71 8.06
C LEU A 124 -2.67 -6.25 7.60
N PHE A 125 -3.67 -6.27 8.48
CA PHE A 125 -5.02 -5.76 8.21
C PHE A 125 -5.07 -4.25 8.42
N ASP A 126 -5.31 -3.54 7.32
CA ASP A 126 -5.41 -2.08 7.28
C ASP A 126 -6.86 -1.62 7.14
N MET A 127 -7.43 -1.12 8.24
CA MET A 127 -8.78 -0.57 8.26
C MET A 127 -8.77 0.88 7.79
N SER A 128 -8.92 1.04 6.48
CA SER A 128 -8.88 2.32 5.78
C SER A 128 -10.19 3.11 5.88
N VAL A 129 -10.13 4.36 6.33
CA VAL A 129 -11.29 5.27 6.46
C VAL A 129 -11.19 6.44 5.47
N ASN A 130 -12.32 7.02 5.06
CA ASN A 130 -12.31 8.30 4.38
C ASN A 130 -12.05 9.43 5.39
N ALA A 131 -11.36 10.49 4.96
CA ALA A 131 -11.13 11.65 5.80
C ALA A 131 -12.40 12.27 6.39
N TRP A 132 -13.57 12.12 5.75
CA TRP A 132 -14.84 12.66 6.23
C TRP A 132 -15.89 11.55 6.38
N ASP A 133 -16.65 11.60 7.48
CA ASP A 133 -17.78 10.68 7.70
C ASP A 133 -18.98 11.15 6.88
N LEU A 134 -19.18 10.50 5.73
CA LEU A 134 -20.21 10.83 4.74
C LEU A 134 -21.14 9.63 4.48
N PRO A 135 -21.79 9.07 5.52
CA PRO A 135 -22.67 7.92 5.32
C PRO A 135 -23.86 8.27 4.41
N ALA A 136 -24.37 7.25 3.73
CA ALA A 136 -25.55 7.40 2.90
C ALA A 136 -26.79 7.67 3.76
N LYS A 137 -27.59 8.65 3.34
CA LYS A 137 -28.89 8.94 3.94
C LYS A 137 -29.80 7.70 3.84
N ASP A 138 -30.46 7.36 4.94
CA ASP A 138 -31.37 6.22 5.06
C ASP A 138 -30.71 4.86 4.71
N GLY A 139 -29.37 4.76 4.77
CA GLY A 139 -28.61 3.54 4.44
C GLY A 139 -28.57 3.17 2.96
N LYS A 140 -29.07 4.04 2.07
CA LYS A 140 -29.13 3.78 0.62
C LYS A 140 -27.78 4.08 -0.03
N THR A 141 -26.88 3.11 -0.03
CA THR A 141 -25.49 3.25 -0.52
C THR A 141 -25.37 3.20 -2.04
N GLY A 142 -24.32 3.83 -2.58
CA GLY A 142 -24.00 3.88 -4.00
C GLY A 142 -23.47 5.24 -4.46
N GLN A 143 -22.90 5.31 -5.66
CA GLN A 143 -22.25 6.51 -6.21
C GLN A 143 -23.16 7.75 -6.33
N LYS A 144 -24.49 7.55 -6.40
CA LYS A 144 -25.49 8.63 -6.51
C LYS A 144 -26.23 8.90 -5.21
N SER A 145 -25.74 8.37 -4.10
CA SER A 145 -26.39 8.51 -2.80
C SER A 145 -26.37 9.95 -2.32
N VAL A 146 -27.39 10.31 -1.56
CA VAL A 146 -27.37 11.56 -0.80
C VAL A 146 -26.61 11.30 0.48
N PHE A 147 -25.54 12.06 0.73
CA PHE A 147 -24.70 11.87 1.92
C PHE A 147 -25.18 12.74 3.09
N VAL A 148 -24.99 12.22 4.29
CA VAL A 148 -25.15 12.95 5.55
C VAL A 148 -23.76 13.37 6.02
N HIS A 149 -23.58 14.66 6.32
CA HIS A 149 -22.33 15.12 6.94
C HIS A 149 -22.34 14.75 8.42
N CYS A 150 -21.74 13.62 8.76
CA CYS A 150 -21.77 13.07 10.12
C CYS A 150 -20.60 13.58 10.97
N THR A 151 -20.56 14.89 11.23
CA THR A 151 -19.50 15.47 12.06
C THR A 151 -19.62 15.01 13.51
N PRO A 152 -18.55 15.05 14.34
CA PRO A 152 -18.65 14.78 15.77
C PRO A 152 -19.72 15.60 16.49
N LYS A 153 -19.98 16.83 16.03
CA LYS A 153 -21.03 17.71 16.55
C LYS A 153 -22.43 17.25 16.15
N ASP A 154 -22.58 16.76 14.92
CA ASP A 154 -23.88 16.37 14.36
C ASP A 154 -24.29 14.94 14.75
N LYS A 155 -23.32 14.05 14.99
CA LYS A 155 -23.53 12.63 15.32
C LYS A 155 -24.56 12.39 16.44
N PRO A 156 -24.52 13.07 17.61
CA PRO A 156 -25.52 12.85 18.67
C PRO A 156 -26.96 13.16 18.24
N LYS A 157 -27.13 14.16 17.37
CA LYS A 157 -28.45 14.59 16.87
C LYS A 157 -28.94 13.69 15.74
N LEU A 158 -28.07 13.39 14.79
CA LEU A 158 -28.42 12.66 13.57
C LEU A 158 -28.41 11.14 13.74
N LYS A 159 -27.73 10.63 14.78
CA LYS A 159 -27.48 9.19 14.99
C LYS A 159 -26.89 8.51 13.75
N CYS A 160 -26.09 9.27 12.99
CA CYS A 160 -25.40 8.78 11.81
C CYS A 160 -24.13 8.02 12.23
N PRO A 161 -23.69 7.01 11.45
CA PRO A 161 -22.48 6.28 11.75
C PRO A 161 -21.24 7.10 11.38
N SER A 162 -20.18 6.97 12.18
CA SER A 162 -18.84 7.45 11.90
C SER A 162 -17.86 6.26 11.88
N PHE A 163 -16.65 6.45 11.36
CA PHE A 163 -15.71 5.34 11.19
C PHE A 163 -15.43 4.54 12.47
N GLU A 164 -15.49 5.15 13.66
CA GLU A 164 -15.29 4.44 14.93
C GLU A 164 -16.34 3.35 15.17
N ASP A 165 -17.57 3.51 14.66
CA ASP A 165 -18.63 2.52 14.82
C ASP A 165 -18.34 1.22 14.05
N TYR A 166 -17.49 1.30 13.03
CA TYR A 166 -17.08 0.17 12.19
C TYR A 166 -15.88 -0.59 12.77
N TYR A 167 -15.28 -0.11 13.86
CA TYR A 167 -14.06 -0.70 14.42
C TYR A 167 -14.34 -2.12 14.96
N PRO A 168 -13.72 -3.18 14.41
CA PRO A 168 -14.03 -4.56 14.77
C PRO A 168 -13.32 -5.01 16.06
N GLY A 169 -12.36 -4.24 16.55
CA GLY A 169 -11.56 -4.53 17.74
C GLY A 169 -10.07 -4.69 17.45
N ASP A 170 -9.24 -4.52 18.49
CA ASP A 170 -7.77 -4.50 18.38
C ASP A 170 -7.17 -5.77 17.80
N GLU A 171 -7.81 -6.92 18.00
CA GLU A 171 -7.34 -8.22 17.50
C GLU A 171 -7.37 -8.32 15.97
N TYR A 172 -8.30 -7.61 15.33
CA TYR A 172 -8.59 -7.74 13.90
C TYR A 172 -8.03 -6.61 13.05
N VAL A 173 -7.32 -5.65 13.66
CA VAL A 173 -6.78 -4.46 12.97
C VAL A 173 -5.32 -4.25 13.37
N ASP A 174 -4.44 -4.28 12.38
CA ASP A 174 -3.01 -3.99 12.55
C ASP A 174 -2.74 -2.50 12.34
N LEU A 175 -3.42 -1.87 11.38
CA LEU A 175 -3.25 -0.47 10.97
C LEU A 175 -4.59 0.25 10.85
N ILE A 176 -4.62 1.54 11.20
CA ILE A 176 -5.70 2.42 10.75
C ILE A 176 -5.19 3.24 9.57
N GLY A 177 -5.70 2.89 8.40
CA GLY A 177 -5.49 3.61 7.17
C GLY A 177 -6.45 4.78 7.03
N PHE A 178 -6.09 5.79 6.25
CA PHE A 178 -7.06 6.76 5.78
C PHE A 178 -6.72 7.36 4.42
N THR A 179 -7.76 7.76 3.70
CA THR A 179 -7.68 8.40 2.39
C THR A 179 -8.06 9.88 2.48
N PHE A 180 -7.35 10.73 1.73
CA PHE A 180 -7.74 12.14 1.58
C PHE A 180 -7.18 12.76 0.31
N TYR A 181 -7.97 13.66 -0.29
CA TYR A 181 -7.60 14.29 -1.56
C TYR A 181 -7.78 15.80 -1.49
N ASN A 182 -6.88 16.51 -2.17
CA ASN A 182 -6.98 17.93 -2.42
C ASN A 182 -7.57 18.18 -3.81
N TRP A 183 -8.89 18.36 -3.87
CA TRP A 183 -9.65 18.40 -5.12
C TRP A 183 -9.42 19.66 -5.96
N GLY A 184 -9.32 20.85 -5.35
CA GLY A 184 -9.27 22.10 -6.10
C GLY A 184 -10.48 22.30 -7.03
N LYS A 185 -10.32 23.10 -8.09
CA LYS A 185 -11.41 23.49 -9.02
C LYS A 185 -11.38 22.78 -10.37
N GLY A 186 -10.91 21.54 -10.44
CA GLY A 186 -10.78 20.80 -11.71
C GLY A 186 -12.11 20.54 -12.43
N ASN A 187 -13.17 20.21 -11.70
CA ASN A 187 -14.48 19.86 -12.28
C ASN A 187 -15.70 20.49 -11.57
N SER A 188 -15.47 21.23 -10.49
CA SER A 188 -16.52 21.84 -9.65
C SER A 188 -15.89 22.84 -8.68
N ASN A 189 -16.72 23.60 -7.95
CA ASN A 189 -16.29 24.54 -6.91
C ASN A 189 -15.82 23.84 -5.61
N ARG A 190 -15.03 22.77 -5.71
CA ARG A 190 -14.43 22.12 -4.55
C ARG A 190 -13.27 22.96 -4.03
N ARG A 191 -12.99 22.82 -2.73
CA ARG A 191 -11.98 23.63 -2.04
C ARG A 191 -10.62 22.96 -2.16
N ARG A 192 -9.58 23.78 -2.37
CA ARG A 192 -8.21 23.41 -2.08
C ARG A 192 -7.89 23.56 -0.59
N GLY A 193 -7.10 22.65 -0.04
CA GLY A 193 -6.61 22.71 1.33
C GLY A 193 -5.25 22.04 1.46
N SER A 194 -4.40 22.50 2.38
CA SER A 194 -3.23 21.75 2.80
C SER A 194 -3.64 20.44 3.48
N PRO A 195 -2.77 19.43 3.59
CA PRO A 195 -3.06 18.18 4.31
C PRO A 195 -3.72 18.42 5.68
N ASP A 196 -3.14 19.30 6.51
CA ASP A 196 -3.72 19.67 7.82
C ASP A 196 -5.13 20.24 7.72
N LYS A 197 -5.39 21.12 6.75
CA LYS A 197 -6.72 21.70 6.56
C LYS A 197 -7.74 20.68 6.08
N ILE A 198 -7.31 19.53 5.57
CA ILE A 198 -8.20 18.45 5.15
C ILE A 198 -8.47 17.52 6.34
N VAL A 199 -7.42 17.03 7.02
CA VAL A 199 -7.53 15.92 7.99
C VAL A 199 -7.63 16.37 9.45
N ASN A 200 -7.10 17.56 9.77
CA ASN A 200 -7.10 18.18 11.10
C ASN A 200 -8.04 19.40 11.19
N ASN A 201 -8.98 19.54 10.24
CA ASN A 201 -9.92 20.65 10.31
C ASN A 201 -10.81 20.57 11.56
N THR A 202 -11.25 21.72 12.04
CA THR A 202 -12.00 21.85 13.30
C THR A 202 -13.36 21.17 13.28
N THR A 203 -13.93 20.92 12.10
CA THR A 203 -15.21 20.24 11.90
C THR A 203 -15.11 18.74 12.09
N TRP A 204 -14.09 18.11 11.49
CA TRP A 204 -14.00 16.64 11.39
C TRP A 204 -12.99 16.03 12.38
N GLN A 205 -11.86 16.72 12.62
CA GLN A 205 -10.79 16.30 13.53
C GLN A 205 -10.33 14.85 13.31
N THR A 206 -10.34 14.39 12.06
CA THR A 206 -10.25 12.97 11.70
C THR A 206 -8.95 12.35 12.15
N LEU A 207 -7.81 12.97 11.88
CA LEU A 207 -6.52 12.41 12.29
C LEU A 207 -6.39 12.35 13.82
N GLU A 208 -6.86 13.36 14.55
CA GLU A 208 -6.89 13.32 16.03
C GLU A 208 -7.81 12.21 16.57
N ARG A 209 -8.92 11.93 15.88
CA ARG A 209 -9.80 10.80 16.21
C ARG A 209 -9.13 9.45 15.91
N ILE A 210 -8.46 9.31 14.77
CA ILE A 210 -7.67 8.13 14.42
C ILE A 210 -6.57 7.87 15.47
N LYS A 211 -5.84 8.92 15.88
CA LYS A 211 -4.77 8.83 16.90
C LYS A 211 -5.26 8.27 18.24
N LYS A 212 -6.54 8.42 18.58
CA LYS A 212 -7.16 7.90 19.81
C LYS A 212 -7.45 6.39 19.75
N ILE A 213 -7.51 5.79 18.55
CA ILE A 213 -7.65 4.33 18.40
C ILE A 213 -6.38 3.62 18.91
N GLY A 214 -5.21 4.26 18.78
CA GLY A 214 -3.96 3.74 19.34
C GLY A 214 -3.21 2.75 18.46
N LYS A 215 -3.63 2.55 17.21
CA LYS A 215 -2.92 1.76 16.19
C LYS A 215 -1.95 2.63 15.38
N PRO A 216 -0.90 2.05 14.77
CA PRO A 216 -0.10 2.74 13.76
C PRO A 216 -0.97 3.22 12.60
N ILE A 217 -0.61 4.36 12.01
CA ILE A 217 -1.42 5.03 11.00
C ILE A 217 -0.78 4.89 9.63
N PHE A 218 -1.57 4.59 8.62
CA PHE A 218 -1.12 4.57 7.22
C PHE A 218 -1.96 5.55 6.39
N ILE A 219 -1.36 6.18 5.38
CA ILE A 219 -2.12 6.97 4.40
C ILE A 219 -2.27 6.13 3.14
N ASP A 220 -3.45 5.56 2.94
CA ASP A 220 -3.65 4.53 1.91
C ASP A 220 -3.80 5.14 0.53
N GLU A 221 -4.36 6.35 0.47
CA GLU A 221 -4.48 7.12 -0.74
C GLU A 221 -4.42 8.62 -0.44
N VAL A 222 -3.49 9.31 -1.09
CA VAL A 222 -3.42 10.77 -1.08
C VAL A 222 -3.11 11.32 -2.47
N GLY A 223 -3.80 12.39 -2.85
CA GLY A 223 -3.58 13.03 -4.14
C GLY A 223 -4.00 14.50 -4.15
N THR A 224 -3.44 15.27 -5.07
CA THR A 224 -3.79 16.68 -5.26
C THR A 224 -4.03 16.97 -6.73
N SER A 225 -5.00 17.84 -7.02
CA SER A 225 -5.11 18.50 -8.32
C SER A 225 -4.14 19.69 -8.40
N ALA A 226 -3.73 20.04 -9.62
CA ALA A 226 -3.02 21.30 -9.92
C ALA A 226 -3.96 22.50 -10.11
N VAL A 227 -5.27 22.27 -10.26
CA VAL A 227 -6.20 23.30 -10.71
C VAL A 227 -6.84 24.05 -9.54
N GLU A 228 -6.61 25.37 -9.51
CA GLU A 228 -7.26 26.32 -8.61
C GLU A 228 -7.22 27.73 -9.22
N TYR A 229 -8.25 28.53 -8.97
CA TYR A 229 -8.37 29.93 -9.44
C TYR A 229 -9.49 30.64 -8.65
N PRO A 230 -9.48 31.99 -8.51
CA PRO A 230 -10.41 32.69 -7.62
C PRO A 230 -11.86 32.67 -8.11
N GLU A 231 -12.09 32.67 -9.42
CA GLU A 231 -13.42 32.73 -10.04
C GLU A 231 -14.26 31.48 -9.75
N PRO A 232 -15.60 31.56 -9.83
CA PRO A 232 -16.44 30.35 -9.86
C PRO A 232 -15.99 29.39 -10.96
N TYR A 233 -16.18 28.10 -10.71
CA TYR A 233 -15.81 27.02 -11.62
C TYR A 233 -16.23 27.32 -13.06
N ASP A 234 -15.26 27.25 -13.95
CA ASP A 234 -15.40 27.28 -15.40
C ASP A 234 -14.51 26.20 -16.02
N TYR A 235 -15.06 25.43 -16.95
CA TYR A 235 -14.35 24.29 -17.53
C TYR A 235 -13.15 24.73 -18.38
N GLN A 236 -13.32 25.78 -19.21
CA GLN A 236 -12.26 26.28 -20.07
C GLN A 236 -11.10 26.84 -19.23
N ARG A 237 -11.44 27.57 -18.17
CA ARG A 237 -10.46 28.06 -17.20
C ARG A 237 -9.72 26.92 -16.51
N SER A 238 -10.43 25.84 -16.15
CA SER A 238 -9.82 24.66 -15.53
C SER A 238 -8.79 23.99 -16.44
N LEU A 239 -9.09 23.89 -17.74
CA LEU A 239 -8.16 23.38 -18.76
C LEU A 239 -6.92 24.27 -18.91
N GLU A 240 -7.10 25.59 -18.97
CA GLU A 240 -5.99 26.54 -19.04
C GLU A 240 -5.07 26.42 -17.81
N MET A 241 -5.66 26.39 -16.61
CA MET A 241 -4.92 26.29 -15.36
C MET A 241 -4.20 24.94 -15.22
N TYR A 242 -4.82 23.85 -15.70
CA TYR A 242 -4.18 22.54 -15.72
C TYR A 242 -2.90 22.52 -16.56
N GLN A 243 -2.89 23.20 -17.72
CA GLN A 243 -1.72 23.26 -18.60
C GLN A 243 -0.61 24.20 -18.07
N SER A 244 -1.00 25.26 -17.38
CA SER A 244 -0.10 26.37 -17.01
C SER A 244 0.41 26.33 -15.58
N ASN A 245 -0.30 25.70 -14.64
CA ASN A 245 -0.02 25.86 -13.21
C ASN A 245 0.67 24.64 -12.59
N LYS A 246 1.99 24.55 -12.78
CA LYS A 246 2.78 23.46 -12.21
C LYS A 246 3.15 23.72 -10.74
N GLU A 247 3.25 24.99 -10.37
CA GLU A 247 3.76 25.47 -9.09
C GLU A 247 2.83 25.12 -7.93
N LEU A 248 1.51 25.20 -8.13
CA LEU A 248 0.56 24.89 -7.05
C LEU A 248 0.63 23.43 -6.59
N LYS A 249 0.76 22.48 -7.52
CA LYS A 249 0.89 21.06 -7.18
C LYS A 249 2.23 20.81 -6.47
N ASN A 250 3.33 21.37 -6.96
CA ASN A 250 4.64 21.29 -6.29
C ASN A 250 4.60 21.84 -4.85
N ALA A 251 4.02 23.03 -4.66
CA ALA A 251 3.88 23.63 -3.33
C ALA A 251 3.03 22.76 -2.37
N TRP A 252 2.02 22.07 -2.88
CA TRP A 252 1.21 21.17 -2.06
C TRP A 252 1.95 19.88 -1.70
N LEU A 253 2.77 19.33 -2.60
CA LEU A 253 3.62 18.18 -2.31
C LEU A 253 4.65 18.50 -1.20
N ILE A 254 5.19 19.72 -1.18
CA ILE A 254 6.02 20.22 -0.09
C ILE A 254 5.25 20.24 1.25
N GLN A 255 3.99 20.69 1.23
CA GLN A 255 3.13 20.64 2.43
C GLN A 255 2.82 19.20 2.87
N LEU A 256 2.65 18.27 1.93
CA LEU A 256 2.49 16.84 2.24
C LEU A 256 3.73 16.28 2.92
N ARG A 257 4.92 16.57 2.41
CA ARG A 257 6.18 16.20 3.05
C ARG A 257 6.25 16.72 4.49
N GLU A 258 6.02 18.02 4.71
CA GLU A 258 6.08 18.63 6.04
C GLU A 258 5.08 18.03 7.02
N PHE A 259 3.87 17.74 6.54
CA PHE A 259 2.85 17.04 7.30
C PHE A 259 3.32 15.64 7.71
N LEU A 260 3.84 14.84 6.77
CA LEU A 260 4.35 13.48 7.04
C LEU A 260 5.52 13.47 8.02
N GLN A 261 6.42 14.45 7.95
CA GLN A 261 7.56 14.54 8.87
C GLN A 261 7.14 14.88 10.30
N ARG A 262 6.09 15.69 10.46
CA ARG A 262 5.58 16.09 11.77
C ARG A 262 4.74 14.98 12.42
N GLU A 263 3.94 14.27 11.63
CA GLU A 263 3.02 13.25 12.11
C GLU A 263 3.69 11.88 12.29
N THR A 264 4.50 11.75 13.33
CA THR A 264 5.36 10.56 13.55
C THR A 264 4.65 9.23 13.77
N LYS A 265 3.33 9.24 14.05
CA LYS A 265 2.50 8.02 14.11
C LYS A 265 2.12 7.47 12.73
N ILE A 266 2.30 8.27 11.67
CA ILE A 266 2.11 7.84 10.30
C ILE A 266 3.35 7.07 9.86
N VAL A 267 3.20 5.76 9.65
CA VAL A 267 4.31 4.85 9.34
C VAL A 267 4.57 4.69 7.84
N GLY A 268 3.64 5.15 7.01
CA GLY A 268 3.77 5.13 5.55
C GLY A 268 2.63 5.84 4.85
N ALA A 269 2.84 6.13 3.56
CA ALA A 269 1.86 6.79 2.71
C ALA A 269 1.96 6.31 1.25
N ILE A 270 0.82 6.24 0.58
CA ILE A 270 0.70 5.93 -0.84
C ILE A 270 0.12 7.14 -1.55
N TYR A 271 0.93 7.71 -2.45
CA TYR A 271 0.45 8.74 -3.35
C TYR A 271 -0.34 8.10 -4.50
N PHE A 272 -1.58 8.53 -4.69
CA PHE A 272 -2.48 8.05 -5.75
C PHE A 272 -2.10 8.68 -7.09
N ASN A 273 -1.09 8.12 -7.75
CA ASN A 273 -0.51 8.66 -8.99
C ASN A 273 -1.31 8.27 -10.25
N VAL A 274 -2.54 8.76 -10.36
CA VAL A 274 -3.47 8.42 -11.46
C VAL A 274 -4.11 9.68 -12.05
N ASP A 275 -4.33 9.68 -13.36
CA ASP A 275 -5.13 10.68 -14.07
C ASP A 275 -6.19 9.98 -14.91
N LEU A 276 -7.34 9.66 -14.31
CA LEU A 276 -8.47 9.05 -15.03
C LEU A 276 -9.21 10.06 -15.93
N THR A 277 -8.93 11.36 -15.76
CA THR A 277 -9.58 12.40 -16.55
C THR A 277 -8.92 12.65 -17.90
N ASN A 278 -7.75 12.06 -18.13
CA ASN A 278 -6.92 12.30 -19.32
C ASN A 278 -6.67 13.80 -19.54
N GLY A 279 -6.11 14.48 -18.54
CA GLY A 279 -5.91 15.91 -18.57
C GLY A 279 -7.21 16.72 -18.62
N LEU A 280 -8.17 16.34 -17.76
CA LEU A 280 -9.50 16.93 -17.64
C LEU A 280 -10.42 16.80 -18.85
N GLN A 281 -10.04 16.02 -19.87
CA GLN A 281 -10.85 15.80 -21.07
C GLN A 281 -12.09 14.93 -20.81
N HIS A 282 -12.05 14.08 -19.77
CA HIS A 282 -13.15 13.22 -19.37
C HIS A 282 -13.65 13.59 -17.97
N GLN A 283 -14.97 13.73 -17.84
CA GLN A 283 -15.63 13.87 -16.55
C GLN A 283 -15.96 12.51 -15.97
N ILE A 284 -15.15 12.08 -15.02
CA ILE A 284 -15.36 10.84 -14.27
C ILE A 284 -15.77 11.22 -12.84
N ILE A 285 -16.87 10.64 -12.35
CA ILE A 285 -17.38 10.93 -11.01
C ILE A 285 -16.33 10.51 -9.98
N GLY A 286 -15.99 11.42 -9.06
CA GLY A 286 -15.03 11.14 -8.01
C GLY A 286 -13.56 11.24 -8.46
N GLU A 287 -13.28 11.68 -9.68
CA GLU A 287 -11.92 11.65 -10.22
C GLU A 287 -11.43 13.00 -10.72
N LEU A 288 -10.11 13.21 -10.60
CA LEU A 288 -9.35 14.35 -11.10
C LEU A 288 -7.95 13.89 -11.53
N ASP A 289 -7.15 14.81 -12.08
CA ASP A 289 -5.72 14.58 -12.26
C ASP A 289 -4.99 14.61 -10.91
N TRP A 290 -4.79 13.42 -10.33
CA TRP A 290 -3.95 13.23 -9.16
C TRP A 290 -2.47 13.03 -9.53
N ALA A 291 -2.18 12.65 -10.78
CA ALA A 291 -0.85 12.24 -11.21
C ALA A 291 0.22 13.32 -10.99
N VAL A 292 1.36 12.86 -10.48
CA VAL A 292 2.63 13.58 -10.35
C VAL A 292 3.59 13.13 -11.44
N ILE A 293 3.53 11.85 -11.82
CA ILE A 293 4.35 11.23 -12.85
C ILE A 293 3.44 10.53 -13.86
N ASN A 294 3.59 10.83 -15.15
CA ASN A 294 3.02 10.02 -16.22
C ASN A 294 4.03 9.95 -17.38
N LEU A 295 4.69 8.80 -17.50
CA LEU A 295 5.75 8.56 -18.49
C LEU A 295 5.23 8.58 -19.93
N THR A 296 3.97 8.21 -20.17
CA THR A 296 3.36 8.21 -21.50
C THR A 296 3.18 9.63 -22.05
N THR A 297 2.85 10.59 -21.18
CA THR A 297 2.61 12.00 -21.56
C THR A 297 3.81 12.90 -21.28
N GLY A 298 4.88 12.39 -20.66
CA GLY A 298 6.01 13.20 -20.18
C GLY A 298 5.65 14.13 -19.02
N LYS A 299 4.51 13.93 -18.35
CA LYS A 299 4.08 14.73 -17.20
C LYS A 299 4.96 14.39 -16.00
N PHE A 300 5.56 15.43 -15.41
CA PHE A 300 6.34 15.33 -14.18
C PHE A 300 6.20 16.60 -13.34
N TYR A 301 6.12 16.44 -12.02
CA TYR A 301 6.08 17.53 -11.04
C TYR A 301 7.27 17.38 -10.09
N GLU A 302 8.15 18.39 -10.08
CA GLU A 302 9.40 18.41 -9.30
C GLU A 302 9.20 18.19 -7.78
N GLY A 303 8.03 18.55 -7.24
CA GLY A 303 7.70 18.28 -5.84
C GLY A 303 7.69 16.79 -5.48
N PHE A 304 7.73 15.88 -6.46
CA PHE A 304 8.06 14.47 -6.26
C PHE A 304 9.37 14.30 -5.48
N TRP A 305 10.42 15.05 -5.83
CA TRP A 305 11.73 14.91 -5.21
C TRP A 305 11.72 15.34 -3.75
N ASP A 306 10.96 16.37 -3.40
CA ASP A 306 10.75 16.78 -2.01
C ASP A 306 10.08 15.68 -1.18
N VAL A 307 9.08 14.99 -1.72
CA VAL A 307 8.42 13.89 -0.99
C VAL A 307 9.33 12.66 -0.94
N TYR A 308 9.99 12.33 -2.05
CA TYR A 308 10.83 11.14 -2.17
C TYR A 308 12.07 11.24 -1.27
N GLN A 309 12.89 12.29 -1.39
CA GLN A 309 14.17 12.41 -0.67
C GLN A 309 14.02 12.45 0.85
N TYR A 310 12.89 12.98 1.33
CA TYR A 310 12.59 13.06 2.77
C TYR A 310 11.74 11.89 3.26
N GLY A 311 11.28 11.02 2.35
CA GLY A 311 10.70 9.74 2.71
C GLY A 311 11.77 8.88 3.39
N LYS A 312 11.41 8.23 4.50
CA LYS A 312 12.28 7.21 5.09
C LYS A 312 12.32 6.04 4.13
N HIS A 313 13.44 5.87 3.44
CA HIS A 313 13.68 4.72 2.56
C HIS A 313 14.04 3.44 3.34
N ASP A 314 14.32 3.56 4.64
CA ASP A 314 14.43 2.40 5.50
C ASP A 314 13.05 1.79 5.73
N LEU A 315 12.93 0.49 5.45
CA LEU A 315 11.71 -0.27 5.67
C LEU A 315 11.55 -0.67 7.14
N ALA A 316 12.46 -0.27 8.03
CA ALA A 316 12.57 -0.83 9.37
C ALA A 316 11.28 -0.64 10.18
N SER A 317 10.72 0.58 10.17
CA SER A 317 9.49 0.90 10.91
C SER A 317 8.29 0.08 10.42
N ILE A 318 8.20 -0.21 9.11
CA ILE A 318 7.11 -1.02 8.55
C ILE A 318 7.39 -2.51 8.78
N LEU A 319 8.62 -2.98 8.61
CA LEU A 319 9.01 -4.38 8.83
C LEU A 319 8.82 -4.81 10.28
N GLU A 320 9.07 -3.91 11.24
CA GLU A 320 8.74 -4.15 12.65
C GLU A 320 7.25 -4.47 12.83
N LEU A 321 6.38 -3.85 12.03
CA LEU A 321 4.95 -4.15 12.05
C LEU A 321 4.64 -5.55 11.52
N PHE A 322 5.50 -6.14 10.69
CA PHE A 322 5.42 -7.55 10.30
C PHE A 322 6.14 -8.49 11.29
N GLY A 323 6.82 -7.96 12.31
CA GLY A 323 7.73 -8.73 13.15
C GLY A 323 8.97 -9.23 12.39
N LEU A 324 9.40 -8.47 11.38
CA LEU A 324 10.51 -8.78 10.50
C LEU A 324 11.59 -7.72 10.57
N ASP A 325 12.75 -8.08 10.04
CA ASP A 325 13.94 -7.26 9.96
C ASP A 325 14.57 -7.43 8.56
N GLU A 326 15.19 -6.37 8.04
CA GLU A 326 16.00 -6.47 6.81
C GLU A 326 17.42 -6.95 7.15
N VAL A 327 17.93 -7.88 6.35
CA VAL A 327 19.32 -8.29 6.34
C VAL A 327 19.91 -8.18 4.94
N ASN A 328 21.22 -7.91 4.86
CA ASN A 328 21.98 -7.92 3.61
C ASN A 328 23.26 -8.73 3.81
N PHE A 329 23.34 -9.89 3.18
CA PHE A 329 24.54 -10.73 3.15
C PHE A 329 25.01 -10.88 1.71
N ALA A 330 26.29 -10.64 1.46
CA ALA A 330 26.92 -10.78 0.14
C ALA A 330 26.14 -10.09 -1.02
N GLY A 331 25.49 -8.95 -0.74
CA GLY A 331 24.69 -8.17 -1.69
C GLY A 331 23.24 -8.64 -1.86
N LYS A 332 22.83 -9.72 -1.19
CA LYS A 332 21.47 -10.26 -1.22
C LYS A 332 20.68 -9.75 -0.02
N LYS A 333 19.62 -8.99 -0.29
CA LYS A 333 18.65 -8.55 0.70
C LYS A 333 17.62 -9.65 0.99
N ALA A 334 17.14 -9.71 2.23
CA ALA A 334 16.00 -10.53 2.63
C ALA A 334 15.30 -9.96 3.86
N PHE A 335 14.02 -10.31 4.01
CA PHE A 335 13.26 -10.08 5.24
C PHE A 335 13.21 -11.36 6.06
N VAL A 336 13.64 -11.29 7.31
CA VAL A 336 13.73 -12.43 8.22
C VAL A 336 13.24 -12.03 9.61
N SER A 337 12.93 -13.00 10.48
CA SER A 337 12.63 -12.68 11.87
C SER A 337 13.88 -12.13 12.60
N PRO A 338 13.72 -11.32 13.66
CA PRO A 338 14.85 -10.84 14.46
C PRO A 338 15.74 -11.96 15.00
N GLU A 339 15.15 -13.12 15.33
CA GLU A 339 15.90 -14.29 15.79
C GLU A 339 16.77 -14.88 14.66
N ILE A 340 16.20 -15.05 13.45
CA ILE A 340 16.93 -15.56 12.29
C ILE A 340 18.05 -14.60 11.90
N LYS A 341 17.82 -13.27 11.94
CA LYS A 341 18.87 -12.26 11.73
C LYS A 341 20.02 -12.42 12.73
N ARG A 342 19.71 -12.52 14.03
CA ARG A 342 20.72 -12.71 15.08
C ARG A 342 21.54 -13.98 14.85
N LEU A 343 20.87 -15.11 14.59
CA LEU A 343 21.53 -16.38 14.35
C LEU A 343 22.38 -16.34 13.07
N SER A 344 21.88 -15.72 12.00
CA SER A 344 22.62 -15.60 10.74
C SER A 344 23.91 -14.81 10.91
N LEU A 345 23.87 -13.70 11.66
CA LEU A 345 25.06 -12.89 11.97
C LEU A 345 26.08 -13.66 12.83
N GLN A 346 25.61 -14.43 13.83
CA GLN A 346 26.48 -15.24 14.68
C GLN A 346 27.16 -16.35 13.88
N ILE A 347 26.38 -17.09 13.08
CA ILE A 347 26.91 -18.16 12.24
C ILE A 347 27.92 -17.58 11.24
N ASP A 348 27.59 -16.48 10.55
CA ASP A 348 28.50 -15.91 9.54
C ASP A 348 29.77 -15.27 10.13
N GLY A 349 29.69 -14.76 11.36
CA GLY A 349 30.86 -14.35 12.12
C GLY A 349 31.82 -15.52 12.37
N ILE A 350 31.32 -16.63 12.93
CA ILE A 350 32.12 -17.82 13.25
C ILE A 350 32.71 -18.44 11.97
N VAL A 351 31.89 -18.61 10.93
CA VAL A 351 32.34 -19.15 9.65
C VAL A 351 33.37 -18.20 9.01
N GLY A 352 33.16 -16.89 9.13
CA GLY A 352 34.07 -15.85 8.66
C GLY A 352 35.43 -15.81 9.36
N GLU A 353 35.57 -16.39 10.55
CA GLU A 353 36.89 -16.57 11.18
C GLU A 353 37.72 -17.62 10.43
N LYS A 354 37.06 -18.70 9.97
CA LYS A 354 37.69 -19.87 9.35
C LYS A 354 37.79 -19.80 7.82
N TYR A 355 36.81 -19.20 7.17
CA TYR A 355 36.67 -19.16 5.71
C TYR A 355 36.53 -17.71 5.26
N LYS A 356 37.40 -17.29 4.32
CA LYS A 356 37.50 -15.88 3.90
C LYS A 356 36.90 -15.64 2.53
N THR A 357 36.93 -16.64 1.65
CA THR A 357 36.39 -16.50 0.30
C THR A 357 34.89 -16.80 0.28
N ARG A 358 34.19 -16.28 -0.74
CA ARG A 358 32.76 -16.53 -0.90
C ARG A 358 32.50 -18.00 -1.22
N GLU A 359 33.39 -18.62 -1.98
CA GLU A 359 33.36 -20.00 -2.41
C GLU A 359 33.48 -20.95 -1.22
N GLU A 360 34.46 -20.73 -0.34
CA GLU A 360 34.64 -21.54 0.88
C GLU A 360 33.43 -21.46 1.81
N LYS A 361 32.89 -20.24 1.97
CA LYS A 361 31.65 -20.03 2.74
C LYS A 361 30.46 -20.75 2.09
N SER A 362 30.32 -20.65 0.77
CA SER A 362 29.26 -21.33 0.00
C SER A 362 29.31 -22.84 0.22
N ASP A 363 30.46 -23.47 0.04
CA ASP A 363 30.63 -24.92 0.20
C ASP A 363 30.30 -25.37 1.63
N PHE A 364 30.77 -24.62 2.62
CA PHE A 364 30.48 -24.91 4.03
C PHE A 364 28.99 -24.80 4.34
N TYR A 365 28.33 -23.72 3.90
CA TYR A 365 26.90 -23.55 4.15
C TYR A 365 26.04 -24.55 3.39
N LEU A 366 26.42 -24.94 2.17
CA LEU A 366 25.76 -26.03 1.44
C LEU A 366 25.82 -27.33 2.23
N LEU A 367 27.01 -27.72 2.73
CA LEU A 367 27.18 -28.89 3.58
C LEU A 367 26.34 -28.80 4.86
N LEU A 368 26.38 -27.65 5.56
CA LEU A 368 25.64 -27.46 6.81
C LEU A 368 24.13 -27.52 6.57
N SER A 369 23.65 -26.89 5.48
CA SER A 369 22.23 -26.88 5.11
C SER A 369 21.68 -28.27 4.77
N GLY A 370 22.49 -29.14 4.15
CA GLY A 370 22.10 -30.52 3.85
C GLY A 370 21.93 -31.40 5.09
N ASN A 371 22.50 -31.00 6.23
CA ASN A 371 22.43 -31.73 7.49
C ASN A 371 21.30 -31.24 8.42
N VAL A 372 20.72 -30.06 8.18
CA VAL A 372 19.62 -29.52 8.99
C VAL A 372 18.25 -29.85 8.37
N LYS A 373 17.45 -30.62 9.10
CA LYS A 373 16.15 -31.15 8.59
C LYS A 373 14.92 -30.61 9.32
N ASP A 374 15.09 -29.92 10.44
CA ASP A 374 13.97 -29.31 11.16
C ASP A 374 13.66 -27.89 10.66
N ASP A 375 12.61 -27.27 11.19
CA ASP A 375 12.21 -25.88 10.88
C ASP A 375 12.55 -24.90 12.03
N SER A 376 13.54 -25.23 12.86
CA SER A 376 14.04 -24.30 13.88
C SER A 376 14.61 -23.02 13.26
N SER A 377 14.62 -21.92 14.02
CA SER A 377 15.23 -20.65 13.61
C SER A 377 16.71 -20.81 13.23
N PHE A 378 17.43 -21.75 13.86
CA PHE A 378 18.81 -22.09 13.48
C PHE A 378 18.88 -22.70 12.09
N SER A 379 18.04 -23.70 11.81
CA SER A 379 18.02 -24.37 10.50
C SER A 379 17.57 -23.43 9.39
N GLN A 380 16.63 -22.53 9.67
CA GLN A 380 16.23 -21.47 8.74
C GLN A 380 17.38 -20.48 8.48
N ALA A 381 18.13 -20.06 9.52
CA ALA A 381 19.30 -19.19 9.36
C ALA A 381 20.40 -19.86 8.50
N VAL A 382 20.68 -21.14 8.72
CA VAL A 382 21.65 -21.91 7.91
C VAL A 382 21.20 -22.00 6.45
N ARG A 383 19.93 -22.34 6.19
CA ARG A 383 19.38 -22.39 4.82
C ARG A 383 19.45 -21.03 4.14
N PHE A 384 19.12 -19.96 4.87
CA PHE A 384 19.20 -18.59 4.37
C PHE A 384 20.64 -18.21 3.99
N LEU A 385 21.63 -18.47 4.85
CA LEU A 385 23.04 -18.23 4.56
C LEU A 385 23.50 -19.06 3.35
N SER A 386 23.14 -20.35 3.30
CA SER A 386 23.43 -21.23 2.16
C SER A 386 22.91 -20.65 0.85
N GLN A 387 21.63 -20.26 0.79
CA GLN A 387 21.05 -19.64 -0.42
C GLN A 387 21.63 -18.26 -0.77
N THR A 388 22.28 -17.60 0.18
CA THR A 388 22.88 -16.27 -0.01
C THR A 388 24.30 -16.36 -0.55
N TYR A 389 25.07 -17.32 -0.04
CA TYR A 389 26.44 -17.58 -0.50
C TYR A 389 26.50 -18.48 -1.72
N ALA A 390 25.47 -19.30 -1.96
CA ALA A 390 25.36 -20.17 -3.13
C ALA A 390 25.72 -19.41 -4.41
N LEU A 391 26.72 -19.93 -5.11
CA LEU A 391 27.09 -19.44 -6.44
C LEU A 391 25.88 -19.65 -7.36
N SER A 392 25.37 -18.57 -7.95
CA SER A 392 24.46 -18.69 -9.08
C SER A 392 25.24 -19.34 -10.22
N GLY A 393 25.00 -20.61 -10.50
CA GLY A 393 25.60 -21.29 -11.65
C GLY A 393 25.27 -20.55 -12.95
N ASN A 394 26.33 -20.16 -13.67
CA ASN A 394 26.40 -19.65 -15.05
C ASN A 394 25.76 -18.29 -15.40
N GLN A 395 26.56 -17.23 -15.28
CA GLN A 395 26.72 -16.25 -16.37
C GLN A 395 28.16 -16.37 -16.94
N SER A 396 28.45 -17.43 -17.70
CA SER A 396 29.54 -17.43 -18.69
C SER A 396 29.58 -18.74 -19.48
N SER A 397 29.20 -18.70 -20.76
CA SER A 397 29.92 -19.40 -21.82
C SER A 397 29.37 -18.97 -23.18
N GLY A 398 30.20 -18.26 -23.97
CA GLY A 398 29.93 -18.11 -25.40
C GLY A 398 30.43 -16.80 -26.02
N VAL A 399 31.71 -16.46 -25.87
CA VAL A 399 32.39 -15.60 -26.85
C VAL A 399 33.58 -16.36 -27.42
N LEU A 400 33.54 -16.48 -28.75
CA LEU A 400 34.57 -16.88 -29.72
C LEU A 400 34.92 -18.37 -29.80
N ASP A 401 34.37 -19.02 -30.83
CA ASP A 401 35.25 -19.41 -31.92
C ASP A 401 34.57 -19.20 -33.28
N SER A 402 35.27 -18.49 -34.15
CA SER A 402 34.92 -18.26 -35.54
C SER A 402 35.58 -19.34 -36.39
N THR A 403 34.83 -20.13 -37.15
CA THR A 403 35.25 -20.68 -38.45
C THR A 403 34.09 -21.44 -39.12
N GLY A 404 33.80 -21.13 -40.40
CA GLY A 404 33.45 -22.16 -41.39
C GLY A 404 32.00 -22.30 -41.88
N SER A 405 31.70 -21.57 -42.96
CA SER A 405 31.13 -22.07 -44.23
C SER A 405 29.68 -22.59 -44.34
N LEU A 406 28.90 -21.83 -45.11
CA LEU A 406 28.00 -22.20 -46.23
C LEU A 406 27.29 -23.57 -46.19
N LEU A 407 25.96 -23.54 -46.06
CA LEU A 407 24.98 -23.77 -47.15
C LEU A 407 23.56 -23.41 -46.71
#